data_AF-A0A943B9M1-F1
#
_entry.id   AF-A0A943B9M1-F1
#
_cell.length_a   1.000
_cell.length_b   1.000
_cell.length_c   1.000
_cell.angle_alpha   90.00
_cell.angle_beta   90.00
_cell.angle_gamma   90.00
#
_symmetry.space_group_name_H-M   'P 1'
#
loop_
_entity.id
_entity.type
_entity.pdbx_description
1 polymer ?
#
loop_
_entity_poly.entity_id
_entity_poly.type
_entity_poly.pdbx_seq_one_letter_code
_entity_poly.pdbx_strand_id
1 'polypeptide(L)'
;MYFLKPMSMMDIIAIPLLAMGALYIFLRNESIRFDYHFIFMISMIGVYCLLISFYRLKSHIDTEFGYVVIFKDTIIPSLIYLIVMAMVTVISLINIDKPYSNTLGMKLLTFSTVVFVIEYILFLGGIKIFPYPFIGEISVLIVVLQSIDTFK
;
A
#
# COMPACT_ATOMS: atom_id res chain seq x y z
N MET A 1 -15.65 19.49 -7.42
CA MET A 1 -14.20 19.38 -7.14
C MET A 1 -13.86 19.20 -5.65
N TYR A 2 -14.42 19.98 -4.70
CA TYR A 2 -14.07 19.82 -3.27
C TYR A 2 -14.41 18.45 -2.65
N PHE A 3 -15.54 17.84 -3.01
CA PHE A 3 -15.96 16.52 -2.50
C PHE A 3 -15.11 15.35 -3.01
N LEU A 4 -14.36 15.52 -4.11
CA LEU A 4 -13.53 14.47 -4.70
C LEU A 4 -12.10 14.45 -4.13
N LYS A 5 -11.71 15.46 -3.34
CA LYS A 5 -10.36 15.54 -2.74
C LYS A 5 -10.00 14.32 -1.87
N PRO A 6 -10.90 13.73 -1.09
CA PRO A 6 -10.61 12.50 -0.37
C PRO A 6 -10.40 11.30 -1.31
N MET A 7 -11.08 11.25 -2.46
CA MET A 7 -10.89 10.16 -3.43
C MET A 7 -9.52 10.21 -4.10
N SER A 8 -8.92 11.40 -4.24
CA SER A 8 -7.56 11.54 -4.79
C SER A 8 -6.43 11.04 -3.87
N MET A 9 -6.74 10.61 -2.64
CA MET A 9 -5.76 10.08 -1.67
C MET A 9 -6.09 8.64 -1.24
N MET A 10 -6.99 7.95 -1.97
CA MET A 10 -7.39 6.57 -1.64
C MET A 10 -6.25 5.56 -1.78
N ASP A 11 -5.29 5.85 -2.63
CA ASP A 11 -4.01 5.16 -2.82
C ASP A 11 -3.30 4.88 -1.49
N ILE A 12 -3.34 5.82 -0.54
CA ILE A 12 -2.76 5.69 0.81
C ILE A 12 -3.32 4.50 1.59
N ILE A 13 -4.52 4.03 1.27
CA ILE A 13 -5.10 2.85 1.90
C ILE A 13 -5.30 1.68 0.94
N ALA A 14 -5.61 1.96 -0.32
CA ALA A 14 -5.89 0.94 -1.31
C ALA A 14 -4.67 0.04 -1.54
N ILE A 15 -3.48 0.61 -1.70
CA ILE A 15 -2.27 -0.18 -1.98
C ILE A 15 -1.90 -1.11 -0.80
N PRO A 16 -1.85 -0.66 0.47
CA PRO A 16 -1.68 -1.54 1.61
C PRO A 16 -2.74 -2.62 1.71
N LEU A 17 -4.03 -2.28 1.55
CA LEU A 17 -5.12 -3.25 1.62
C LEU A 17 -5.01 -4.32 0.55
N LEU A 18 -4.70 -3.93 -0.69
CA LEU A 18 -4.52 -4.85 -1.81
C LEU A 18 -3.32 -5.76 -1.57
N ALA A 19 -2.19 -5.22 -1.10
CA ALA A 19 -1.01 -6.00 -0.76
C ALA A 19 -1.30 -7.03 0.35
N MET A 20 -2.08 -6.65 1.37
CA MET A 20 -2.55 -7.57 2.41
C MET A 20 -3.53 -8.62 1.90
N GLY A 21 -4.42 -8.25 0.97
CA GLY A 21 -5.31 -9.18 0.30
C GLY A 21 -4.53 -10.24 -0.48
N ALA A 22 -3.53 -9.82 -1.26
CA ALA A 22 -2.62 -10.73 -1.97
C ALA A 22 -1.86 -11.64 -1.00
N LEU A 23 -1.36 -11.08 0.11
CA LEU A 23 -0.69 -11.84 1.18
C LEU A 23 -1.59 -12.95 1.73
N TYR A 24 -2.84 -12.62 2.04
CA TYR A 24 -3.82 -13.60 2.51
C TYR A 24 -4.09 -14.68 1.45
N ILE A 25 -4.29 -14.31 0.19
CA ILE A 25 -4.55 -15.26 -0.90
C ILE A 25 -3.39 -16.25 -1.06
N PHE A 26 -2.14 -15.78 -1.00
CA PHE A 26 -0.97 -16.64 -1.13
C PHE A 26 -0.75 -17.55 0.09
N LEU A 27 -1.27 -17.17 1.26
CA LEU A 27 -1.22 -17.96 2.48
C LEU A 27 -2.53 -18.71 2.77
N ARG A 28 -3.50 -18.73 1.86
CA ARG A 28 -4.84 -19.31 2.12
C ARG A 28 -4.85 -20.79 2.51
N ASN A 29 -3.85 -21.54 2.03
CA ASN A 29 -3.71 -22.96 2.30
C ASN A 29 -2.98 -23.23 3.62
N GLU A 30 -2.37 -22.19 4.22
CA GLU A 30 -1.92 -22.23 5.60
C GLU A 30 -3.14 -22.10 6.52
N SER A 31 -3.06 -22.67 7.72
CA SER A 31 -4.14 -22.63 8.73
C SER A 31 -4.33 -21.25 9.39
N ILE A 32 -4.13 -20.18 8.62
CA ILE A 32 -4.30 -18.81 9.06
C ILE A 32 -5.80 -18.50 9.14
N ARG A 33 -6.24 -18.04 10.31
CA ARG A 33 -7.65 -17.68 10.52
C ARG A 33 -7.97 -16.38 9.76
N PHE A 34 -8.93 -16.47 8.85
CA PHE A 34 -9.44 -15.33 8.06
C PHE A 34 -9.88 -14.16 8.95
N ASP A 35 -10.48 -14.45 10.11
CA ASP A 35 -11.02 -13.44 11.03
C ASP A 35 -9.98 -12.40 11.44
N TYR A 36 -8.75 -12.82 11.76
CA TYR A 36 -7.69 -11.88 12.18
C TYR A 36 -7.23 -10.98 11.03
N HIS A 37 -7.11 -11.52 9.81
CA HIS A 37 -6.77 -10.72 8.63
C HIS A 37 -7.87 -9.71 8.32
N PHE A 38 -9.13 -10.12 8.42
CA PHE A 38 -10.27 -9.28 8.13
C PHE A 38 -10.42 -8.13 9.13
N ILE A 39 -10.27 -8.40 10.43
CA ILE A 39 -10.27 -7.36 11.48
C ILE A 39 -9.15 -6.35 11.24
N PHE A 40 -7.96 -6.81 10.87
CA PHE A 40 -6.84 -5.92 10.58
C PHE A 40 -7.12 -5.01 9.38
N MET A 41 -7.67 -5.54 8.28
CA MET A 41 -8.05 -4.74 7.11
C MET A 41 -9.10 -3.68 7.45
N ILE A 42 -10.12 -4.00 8.25
CA ILE A 42 -11.12 -3.03 8.71
C ILE A 42 -10.47 -1.93 9.56
N SER A 43 -9.52 -2.29 10.44
CA SER A 43 -8.84 -1.32 11.28
C SER A 43 -8.08 -0.27 10.45
N MET A 44 -7.50 -0.65 9.31
CA MET A 44 -6.84 0.29 8.39
C MET A 44 -7.82 1.30 7.81
N ILE A 45 -9.03 0.86 7.43
CA ILE A 45 -10.08 1.76 6.93
C ILE A 45 -10.42 2.81 7.98
N GLY A 46 -10.50 2.40 9.26
CA GLY A 46 -10.66 3.32 10.38
C GLY A 46 -9.54 4.36 10.47
N VAL A 47 -8.28 3.94 10.37
CA VAL A 47 -7.10 4.84 10.39
C VAL A 47 -7.18 5.87 9.25
N TYR A 48 -7.56 5.46 8.05
CA TYR A 48 -7.72 6.37 6.92
C TYR A 48 -8.83 7.40 7.11
N CYS A 49 -9.99 6.97 7.62
CA CYS A 49 -11.08 7.88 7.97
C CYS A 49 -10.63 8.93 9.01
N LEU A 50 -9.85 8.52 10.01
CA LEU A 50 -9.26 9.45 10.99
C LEU A 50 -8.28 10.42 10.31
N LEU A 51 -7.37 9.93 9.45
CA LEU A 51 -6.41 10.79 8.74
C LEU A 51 -7.12 11.87 7.91
N ILE A 52 -8.15 11.54 7.14
CA ILE A 52 -8.90 12.54 6.37
C ILE A 52 -9.64 13.53 7.27
N SER A 53 -10.18 13.07 8.40
CA SER A 53 -10.92 13.93 9.32
C SER A 53 -10.02 14.95 10.01
N PHE A 54 -8.80 14.55 10.40
CA PHE A 54 -7.84 15.41 11.11
C PHE A 54 -6.97 16.26 10.19
N TYR A 55 -6.55 15.75 9.02
CA TYR A 55 -5.60 16.43 8.15
C TYR A 55 -6.30 17.17 7.00
N ARG A 56 -6.02 18.48 6.88
CA ARG A 56 -6.54 19.29 5.78
C ARG A 56 -5.80 19.00 4.46
N LEU A 57 -6.55 18.72 3.41
CA LEU A 57 -6.06 18.55 2.05
C LEU A 57 -5.82 19.91 1.39
N LYS A 58 -4.60 20.16 0.89
CA LYS A 58 -4.24 21.34 0.11
C LYS A 58 -4.05 20.94 -1.35
N SER A 59 -4.45 21.81 -2.26
CA SER A 59 -4.19 21.63 -3.69
C SER A 59 -3.04 22.56 -4.07
N HIS A 60 -1.99 22.00 -4.67
CA HIS A 60 -0.85 22.74 -5.21
C HIS A 60 -0.86 22.61 -6.73
N ILE A 61 -0.40 23.63 -7.44
CA ILE A 61 -0.23 23.59 -8.90
C ILE A 61 1.24 23.31 -9.16
N ASP A 62 1.53 22.09 -9.57
CA ASP A 62 2.84 21.68 -10.07
C ASP A 62 2.98 22.14 -11.53
N THR A 63 4.17 22.61 -11.91
CA THR A 63 4.47 23.13 -13.25
C THR A 63 4.54 22.04 -14.31
N GLU A 64 4.85 20.80 -13.91
CA GLU A 64 4.98 19.66 -14.84
C GLU A 64 3.72 18.79 -14.85
N PHE A 65 3.07 18.62 -13.69
CA PHE A 65 1.96 17.68 -13.51
C PHE A 65 0.59 18.34 -13.27
N GLY A 66 0.52 19.68 -13.25
CA GLY A 66 -0.72 20.42 -13.07
C GLY A 66 -1.24 20.38 -11.63
N TYR A 67 -2.54 20.13 -11.43
CA TYR A 67 -3.13 20.13 -10.08
C TYR A 67 -2.79 18.85 -9.30
N VAL A 68 -1.97 18.99 -8.25
CA VAL A 68 -1.65 17.90 -7.32
C VAL A 68 -2.31 18.18 -5.97
N VAL A 69 -3.07 17.22 -5.46
CA VAL A 69 -3.69 17.29 -4.13
C VAL A 69 -2.76 16.58 -3.15
N ILE A 70 -2.39 17.27 -2.07
CA ILE A 70 -1.46 16.74 -1.07
C ILE A 70 -1.94 17.18 0.32
N PHE A 71 -1.66 16.41 1.38
CA PHE A 71 -1.83 16.89 2.74
C PHE A 71 -1.03 18.18 2.99
N LYS A 72 -1.58 19.12 3.77
CA LYS A 72 -0.86 20.33 4.15
C LYS A 72 0.37 20.01 5.03
N ASP A 73 0.24 19.02 5.90
CA ASP A 73 1.32 18.39 6.66
C ASP A 73 1.48 16.95 6.18
N THR A 74 2.39 16.74 5.24
CA THR A 74 2.58 15.45 4.56
C THR A 74 3.36 14.45 5.36
N ILE A 75 4.27 14.91 6.23
CA ILE A 75 5.28 14.05 6.85
C ILE A 75 4.62 12.96 7.70
N ILE A 76 3.67 13.31 8.57
CA ILE A 76 3.05 12.33 9.47
C ILE A 76 2.24 11.27 8.70
N PRO A 77 1.29 11.63 7.80
CA PRO A 77 0.58 10.66 6.98
C PRO A 77 1.51 9.77 6.14
N SER A 78 2.56 10.35 5.55
CA SER A 78 3.53 9.61 4.76
C SER A 78 4.36 8.62 5.58
N LEU A 79 4.74 8.97 6.81
CA LEU A 79 5.44 8.05 7.70
C LEU A 79 4.54 6.91 8.16
N ILE A 80 3.27 7.19 8.48
CA ILE A 80 2.29 6.14 8.81
C ILE A 80 2.15 5.17 7.64
N TYR A 81 1.99 5.69 6.43
CA TYR A 81 1.89 4.89 5.22
C TYR A 81 3.13 4.02 4.97
N LEU A 82 4.33 4.60 5.16
CA LEU A 82 5.59 3.87 5.04
C LEU A 82 5.70 2.75 6.08
N ILE A 83 5.34 3.01 7.34
CA ILE A 83 5.35 1.99 8.40
C ILE A 83 4.41 0.84 8.06
N VAL A 84 3.22 1.16 7.55
CA VAL A 84 2.23 0.16 7.13
C VAL A 84 2.78 -0.72 6.01
N MET A 85 3.32 -0.12 4.94
CA MET A 85 3.89 -0.88 3.84
C MET A 85 5.11 -1.69 4.29
N ALA A 86 5.95 -1.15 5.16
CA ALA A 86 7.06 -1.89 5.75
C ALA A 86 6.59 -3.09 6.59
N MET A 87 5.51 -2.95 7.37
CA MET A 87 4.93 -4.10 8.08
C MET A 87 4.48 -5.18 7.10
N VAL A 88 3.84 -4.82 5.98
CA VAL A 88 3.47 -5.78 4.94
C VAL A 88 4.70 -6.47 4.35
N THR A 89 5.80 -5.75 4.09
CA THR A 89 7.07 -6.35 3.62
C THR A 89 7.65 -7.36 4.61
N VAL A 90 7.61 -7.04 5.91
CA VAL A 90 8.16 -7.92 6.95
C VAL A 90 7.30 -9.18 7.08
N ILE A 91 5.97 -9.03 7.08
CA ILE A 91 5.06 -10.17 7.16
C ILE A 91 5.20 -11.06 5.92
N SER A 92 5.32 -10.48 4.71
CA SER A 92 5.52 -11.27 3.50
C SER A 92 6.85 -12.02 3.52
N LEU A 93 7.93 -11.37 3.97
CA LEU A 93 9.25 -11.99 4.11
C LEU A 93 9.26 -13.15 5.11
N ILE A 94 8.64 -12.98 6.29
CA ILE A 94 8.58 -14.03 7.32
C ILE A 94 7.82 -15.28 6.83
N ASN A 95 6.83 -15.09 5.96
CA ASN A 95 5.98 -16.18 5.48
C ASN A 95 6.40 -16.72 4.09
N ILE A 96 7.58 -16.36 3.58
CA ILE A 96 8.01 -16.66 2.21
C ILE A 96 8.28 -18.16 1.96
N ASP A 97 8.75 -18.88 3.00
CA ASP A 97 9.18 -20.28 2.92
C ASP A 97 8.15 -21.24 3.56
N LYS A 98 6.91 -20.79 3.78
CA LYS A 98 5.89 -21.64 4.37
C LYS A 98 5.48 -22.78 3.42
N PRO A 99 5.36 -24.02 3.93
CA PRO A 99 5.28 -25.23 3.10
C PRO A 99 4.01 -25.33 2.26
N TYR A 100 2.90 -24.73 2.70
CA TYR A 100 1.62 -24.73 1.98
C TYR A 100 1.33 -23.37 1.33
N SER A 101 2.27 -22.42 1.37
CA SER A 101 2.09 -21.12 0.71
C SER A 101 2.36 -21.17 -0.79
N ASN A 102 1.80 -20.22 -1.54
CA ASN A 102 2.27 -19.95 -2.89
C ASN A 102 3.63 -19.24 -2.83
N THR A 103 4.72 -20.02 -2.78
CA THR A 103 6.09 -19.51 -2.60
C THR A 103 6.51 -18.54 -3.69
N LEU A 104 6.06 -18.73 -4.93
CA LEU A 104 6.39 -17.84 -6.05
C LEU A 104 5.65 -16.50 -5.89
N GLY A 105 4.34 -16.56 -5.60
CA GLY A 105 3.53 -15.37 -5.32
C GLY A 105 4.04 -14.58 -4.12
N MET A 106 4.44 -15.26 -3.04
CA MET A 106 5.04 -14.64 -1.86
C MET A 106 6.38 -13.96 -2.16
N LYS A 107 7.26 -14.59 -2.97
CA LYS A 107 8.51 -13.98 -3.42
C LYS A 107 8.28 -12.72 -4.24
N LEU A 108 7.32 -12.77 -5.19
CA LEU A 108 6.95 -11.61 -5.99
C LEU A 108 6.33 -10.48 -5.14
N LEU A 109 5.46 -10.80 -4.19
CA LEU A 109 4.87 -9.83 -3.26
C LEU A 109 5.93 -9.17 -2.38
N THR A 110 6.88 -9.95 -1.86
CA THR A 110 7.98 -9.42 -1.06
C THR A 110 8.85 -8.48 -1.90
N PHE A 111 9.19 -8.89 -3.13
CA PHE A 111 9.95 -8.05 -4.04
C PHE A 111 9.22 -6.73 -4.39
N SER A 112 7.95 -6.78 -4.76
CA SER A 112 7.17 -5.58 -5.12
C SER A 112 7.03 -4.60 -3.95
N THR A 113 6.75 -5.13 -2.75
CA THR A 113 6.63 -4.30 -1.55
C THR A 113 7.98 -3.71 -1.10
N VAL A 114 9.11 -4.39 -1.34
CA VAL A 114 10.46 -3.83 -1.12
C VAL A 114 10.77 -2.70 -2.10
N VAL A 115 10.49 -2.90 -3.40
CA VAL A 115 10.63 -1.85 -4.42
C VAL A 115 9.81 -0.62 -4.04
N PHE A 116 8.57 -0.83 -3.58
CA PHE A 116 7.70 0.22 -3.08
C PHE A 116 8.35 1.00 -1.92
N VAL A 117 8.80 0.30 -0.88
CA VAL A 117 9.39 0.94 0.31
C VAL A 117 10.64 1.74 -0.05
N ILE A 118 11.50 1.21 -0.92
CA ILE A 118 12.72 1.90 -1.36
C ILE A 118 12.34 3.17 -2.14
N GLU A 119 11.44 3.07 -3.12
CA GLU A 119 10.98 4.23 -3.89
C GLU A 119 10.33 5.29 -2.99
N TYR A 120 9.51 4.86 -2.02
CA TYR A 120 8.85 5.77 -1.08
C TYR A 120 9.85 6.50 -0.17
N ILE A 121 10.91 5.82 0.30
CA ILE A 121 11.99 6.46 1.07
C ILE A 121 12.74 7.48 0.22
N LEU A 122 13.08 7.13 -1.02
CA LEU A 122 13.74 8.05 -1.96
C LEU A 122 12.85 9.28 -2.25
N PHE A 123 11.55 9.06 -2.42
CA PHE A 123 10.56 10.11 -2.62
C PHE A 123 10.51 11.09 -1.43
N LEU A 124 10.52 10.57 -0.19
CA LEU A 124 10.61 11.37 1.03
C LEU A 124 11.95 12.10 1.15
N GLY A 125 13.04 11.49 0.65
CA GLY A 125 14.37 12.09 0.55
C GLY A 125 14.52 13.16 -0.54
N GLY A 126 13.45 13.43 -1.31
CA GLY A 126 13.43 14.45 -2.36
C GLY A 126 13.87 13.96 -3.75
N ILE A 127 14.23 12.69 -3.89
CA ILE A 127 14.53 12.08 -5.20
C ILE A 127 13.23 11.59 -5.81
N LYS A 128 12.68 12.38 -6.73
CA LYS A 128 11.38 12.11 -7.36
C LYS A 128 11.55 11.75 -8.82
N ILE A 129 11.23 10.51 -9.17
CA ILE A 129 11.10 10.07 -10.58
C ILE A 129 9.73 10.48 -11.12
N PHE A 130 8.70 10.40 -10.27
CA PHE A 130 7.32 10.84 -10.51
C PHE A 130 6.84 11.69 -9.31
N PRO A 131 5.74 12.48 -9.44
CA PRO A 131 5.20 13.29 -8.35
C PRO A 131 4.65 12.46 -7.18
N TYR A 132 4.54 11.15 -7.36
CA TYR A 132 4.22 10.13 -6.36
C TYR A 132 4.99 8.83 -6.70
N PRO A 133 5.22 7.93 -5.73
CA PRO A 133 5.98 6.68 -5.92
C PRO A 133 5.18 5.66 -6.75
N PHE A 134 5.32 5.79 -8.07
CA PHE A 134 4.47 5.13 -9.06
C PHE A 134 4.93 3.72 -9.43
N ILE A 135 6.24 3.48 -9.44
CA ILE A 135 6.81 2.21 -9.91
C ILE A 135 6.44 1.08 -8.93
N GLY A 136 6.57 1.35 -7.64
CA GLY A 136 6.17 0.49 -6.55
C GLY A 136 4.68 0.16 -6.61
N GLU A 137 3.81 1.15 -6.81
CA GLU A 137 2.36 0.94 -6.90
C GLU A 137 1.99 -0.03 -8.00
N ILE A 138 2.52 0.19 -9.21
CA ILE A 138 2.29 -0.71 -10.35
C ILE A 138 2.79 -2.12 -10.03
N SER A 139 3.96 -2.25 -9.42
CA SER A 139 4.52 -3.56 -9.09
C SER A 139 3.63 -4.33 -8.11
N VAL A 140 3.05 -3.66 -7.13
CA VAL A 140 2.10 -4.27 -6.18
C VAL A 140 0.81 -4.66 -6.89
N LEU A 141 0.27 -3.79 -7.76
CA LEU A 141 -0.95 -4.08 -8.52
C LEU A 141 -0.80 -5.31 -9.44
N ILE A 142 0.35 -5.47 -10.10
CA ILE A 142 0.63 -6.65 -10.93
C ILE A 142 0.57 -7.92 -10.09
N VAL A 143 1.18 -7.93 -8.90
CA VAL A 143 1.17 -9.09 -8.00
C VAL A 143 -0.24 -9.38 -7.48
N VAL A 144 -1.02 -8.34 -7.19
CA VAL A 144 -2.42 -8.49 -6.76
C VAL A 144 -3.26 -9.15 -7.85
N LEU A 145 -3.13 -8.74 -9.10
CA LEU A 145 -3.81 -9.38 -10.23
C LEU A 145 -3.45 -10.87 -10.34
N GLN A 146 -2.16 -11.19 -10.23
CA GLN A 146 -1.70 -12.59 -10.22
C GLN A 146 -2.26 -13.39 -9.04
N SER A 147 -2.44 -12.75 -7.87
CA SER A 147 -3.04 -13.40 -6.70
C SER A 147 -4.49 -13.80 -6.97
N ILE A 148 -5.27 -12.91 -7.61
CA ILE A 148 -6.66 -13.16 -7.97
C ILE A 148 -6.76 -14.31 -8.96
N ASP A 149 -5.89 -14.37 -9.98
CA ASP A 149 -5.86 -15.46 -10.94
C ASP A 149 -5.56 -16.82 -10.30
N THR A 150 -4.82 -16.82 -9.20
CA THR A 150 -4.51 -18.02 -8.41
C THR A 150 -5.69 -18.46 -7.53
N PHE A 151 -6.72 -17.61 -7.33
CA PHE A 151 -7.87 -17.87 -6.46
C PHE A 151 -8.94 -18.81 -7.07
N LYS A 152 -8.67 -19.39 -8.24
CA LYS A 152 -9.52 -20.44 -8.83
C LYS A 152 -9.69 -21.65 -7.92
#